data_AF-A0AAW6YLY9-F1
#
_entry.id   AF-A0AAW6YLY9-F1
#
_cell.length_a   1.000
_cell.length_b   1.000
_cell.length_c   1.000
_cell.angle_alpha   90.00
_cell.angle_beta   90.00
_cell.angle_gamma   90.00
#
_symmetry.space_group_name_H-M   'P 1'
#
loop_
_entity.id
_entity.type
_entity.pdbx_description
1 polymer ?
#
loop_
_entity_poly.entity_id
_entity_poly.type
_entity_poly.pdbx_seq_one_letter_code
_entity_poly.pdbx_strand_id
1 'polypeptide(L)'
;GAYLGDLKTVPVDELGVISLTEAAKRAGVAVEDIEEVIVGHVTGSQTTNNLGNIIGIDAGVKNTATGMTINRICGSGIQSAVSAA
;
A
#
# COMPACT_ATOMS: atom_id res chain seq x y z
N GLY A 1 -12.82 1.23 9.23
CA GLY A 1 -13.74 2.34 9.58
C GLY A 1 -14.99 2.26 8.72
N ALA A 2 -16.05 2.96 9.11
CA ALA A 2 -17.27 3.13 8.30
C ALA A 2 -17.13 4.31 7.31
N TYR A 3 -17.94 4.34 6.26
CA TYR A 3 -18.06 5.52 5.38
C TYR A 3 -18.48 6.75 6.21
N LEU A 4 -17.77 7.87 6.02
CA LEU A 4 -17.89 9.09 6.85
C LEU A 4 -17.64 8.91 8.36
N GLY A 5 -17.04 7.78 8.76
CA GLY A 5 -16.66 7.48 10.14
C GLY A 5 -15.25 7.96 10.49
N ASP A 6 -14.60 7.23 11.39
CA ASP A 6 -13.36 7.67 12.08
C ASP A 6 -12.16 7.89 11.15
N LEU A 7 -12.13 7.25 9.97
CA LEU A 7 -11.03 7.37 9.00
C LEU A 7 -11.29 8.40 7.89
N LYS A 8 -12.39 9.18 7.96
CA LYS A 8 -12.78 10.09 6.87
C LYS A 8 -11.76 11.18 6.54
N THR A 9 -10.89 11.52 7.48
CA THR A 9 -9.85 12.55 7.33
C THR A 9 -8.48 11.96 7.06
N VAL A 10 -8.34 10.63 7.02
CA VAL A 10 -7.07 9.96 6.79
C VAL A 10 -6.89 9.76 5.28
N PRO A 11 -5.87 10.37 4.66
CA PRO A 11 -5.52 10.11 3.27
C PRO A 11 -5.21 8.63 3.03
N VAL A 12 -5.46 8.15 1.81
CA VAL A 12 -5.36 6.72 1.47
C VAL A 12 -3.91 6.22 1.44
N ASP A 13 -2.99 7.09 1.02
CA ASP A 13 -1.54 6.94 1.06
C ASP A 13 -1.04 6.83 2.50
N GLU A 14 -1.44 7.76 3.38
CA GLU A 14 -1.06 7.71 4.80
C GLU A 14 -1.58 6.43 5.48
N LEU A 15 -2.83 6.05 5.20
CA LEU A 15 -3.40 4.80 5.71
C LEU A 15 -2.60 3.57 5.23
N GLY A 16 -2.12 3.60 3.99
CA GLY A 16 -1.27 2.58 3.41
C GLY A 16 0.10 2.49 4.07
N VAL A 17 0.75 3.64 4.29
CA VAL A 17 2.05 3.74 5.00
C VAL A 17 1.94 3.17 6.41
N ILE A 18 0.94 3.60 7.18
CA ILE A 18 0.69 3.09 8.54
C ILE A 18 0.50 1.56 8.51
N SER A 19 -0.26 1.06 7.55
CA SER A 19 -0.54 -0.37 7.41
C SER A 19 0.72 -1.17 7.07
N LEU A 20 1.53 -0.69 6.12
CA LEU A 20 2.78 -1.34 5.73
C LEU A 20 3.78 -1.36 6.89
N THR A 21 4.04 -0.21 7.51
CA THR A 21 5.03 -0.08 8.59
C THR A 21 4.67 -0.98 9.77
N GLU A 22 3.41 -1.01 10.20
CA GLU A 22 3.00 -1.87 11.31
C GLU A 22 2.93 -3.36 10.93
N ALA A 23 2.62 -3.69 9.68
CA ALA A 23 2.71 -5.08 9.21
C ALA A 23 4.16 -5.57 9.22
N ALA A 24 5.10 -4.80 8.66
CA ALA A 24 6.52 -5.11 8.62
C ALA A 24 7.10 -5.28 10.04
N LYS A 25 6.79 -4.33 10.93
CA LYS A 25 7.19 -4.38 12.35
C LYS A 25 6.67 -5.62 13.05
N ARG A 26 5.40 -6.00 12.86
CA ARG A 26 4.81 -7.22 13.46
C ARG A 26 5.41 -8.50 12.87
N ALA A 27 5.81 -8.47 11.60
CA ALA A 27 6.48 -9.57 10.93
C ALA A 27 7.97 -9.68 11.28
N GLY A 28 8.55 -8.66 11.93
CA GLY A 28 9.99 -8.59 12.20
C GLY A 28 10.84 -8.35 10.95
N VAL A 29 10.25 -7.76 9.91
CA VAL A 29 10.90 -7.43 8.64
C VAL A 29 11.30 -5.97 8.65
N ALA A 30 12.56 -5.66 8.33
CA ALA A 30 12.98 -4.27 8.16
C ALA A 30 12.39 -3.71 6.87
N VAL A 31 11.92 -2.47 6.89
CA VAL A 31 11.27 -1.86 5.72
C VAL A 31 12.22 -1.77 4.52
N GLU A 32 13.52 -1.61 4.79
CA GLU A 32 14.61 -1.66 3.80
C GLU A 32 14.80 -3.03 3.11
N ASP A 33 14.33 -4.13 3.70
CA ASP A 33 14.40 -5.46 3.09
C ASP A 33 13.26 -5.69 2.07
N ILE A 34 12.24 -4.82 2.05
CA ILE A 34 11.12 -4.93 1.10
C ILE A 34 11.61 -4.61 -0.31
N GLU A 35 11.38 -5.53 -1.24
CA GLU A 35 11.82 -5.39 -2.64
C GLU A 35 10.71 -4.91 -3.56
N GLU A 36 9.45 -5.17 -3.20
CA GLU A 36 8.30 -4.79 -3.99
C GLU A 36 7.08 -4.48 -3.11
N VAL A 37 6.36 -3.39 -3.41
CA VAL A 37 5.13 -2.99 -2.73
C VAL A 37 3.94 -3.04 -3.69
N ILE A 38 3.13 -4.09 -3.57
CA ILE A 38 1.94 -4.29 -4.41
C ILE A 38 0.68 -3.96 -3.63
N VAL A 39 -0.08 -2.97 -4.11
CA VAL A 39 -1.28 -2.49 -3.42
C VAL A 39 -2.52 -2.62 -4.30
N GLY A 40 -3.56 -3.24 -3.74
CA GLY A 40 -4.89 -3.26 -4.36
C GLY A 40 -5.62 -1.94 -4.14
N HIS A 41 -5.96 -1.21 -5.21
CA HIS A 41 -6.68 0.07 -5.10
C HIS A 41 -7.64 0.28 -6.28
N VAL A 42 -8.92 0.50 -5.96
CA VAL A 42 -10.00 0.54 -6.97
C VAL A 42 -10.25 1.94 -7.52
N THR A 43 -10.15 2.97 -6.67
CA THR A 43 -10.57 4.34 -6.97
C THR A 43 -9.37 5.28 -7.09
N GLY A 44 -8.42 4.93 -7.96
CA GLY A 44 -7.22 5.73 -8.19
C GLY A 44 -7.54 7.14 -8.68
N SER A 45 -6.75 8.10 -8.23
CA SER A 45 -6.75 9.49 -8.68
C SER A 45 -5.43 9.85 -9.36
N GLN A 46 -5.32 11.06 -9.90
CA GLN A 46 -4.02 11.54 -10.43
C GLN A 46 -2.92 11.56 -9.37
N THR A 47 -3.27 11.81 -8.11
CA THR A 47 -2.33 11.85 -6.98
C THR A 47 -2.06 10.48 -6.37
N THR A 48 -2.81 9.45 -6.75
CA THR A 48 -2.71 8.08 -6.20
C THR A 48 -2.64 7.02 -7.32
N ASN A 49 -2.14 7.42 -8.49
CA ASN A 49 -2.13 6.59 -9.69
C ASN A 49 -1.28 5.32 -9.53
N ASN A 50 -0.18 5.42 -8.79
CA ASN A 50 0.62 4.30 -8.33
C ASN A 50 0.79 4.37 -6.80
N LEU A 51 -0.32 4.12 -6.11
CA LEU A 51 -0.39 4.10 -4.65
C LEU A 51 0.62 3.15 -4.00
N GLY A 52 0.89 1.98 -4.58
CA GLY A 52 1.91 1.06 -4.08
C GLY A 52 3.32 1.68 -4.03
N ASN A 53 3.71 2.39 -5.08
CA ASN A 53 4.99 3.10 -5.11
C ASN A 53 5.04 4.28 -4.14
N ILE A 54 3.94 5.04 -4.03
CA ILE A 54 3.82 6.17 -3.09
C ILE A 54 3.99 5.67 -1.65
N ILE A 55 3.24 4.63 -1.27
CA ILE A 55 3.32 4.01 0.06
C ILE A 55 4.74 3.51 0.35
N GLY A 56 5.39 2.85 -0.61
CA GLY A 56 6.76 2.36 -0.43
C GLY A 56 7.75 3.48 -0.12
N ILE A 57 7.71 4.56 -0.91
CA ILE A 57 8.58 5.74 -0.72
C ILE A 57 8.31 6.37 0.65
N ASP A 58 7.05 6.64 0.98
CA ASP A 58 6.67 7.36 2.20
C ASP A 58 6.90 6.51 3.46
N ALA A 59 6.88 5.18 3.35
CA ALA A 59 7.22 4.26 4.43
C ALA A 59 8.74 4.09 4.64
N GLY A 60 9.58 4.59 3.72
CA GLY A 60 11.04 4.47 3.80
C GLY A 60 11.61 3.17 3.20
N VAL A 61 10.90 2.54 2.27
CA VAL A 61 11.43 1.41 1.49
C VAL A 61 12.61 1.89 0.61
N LYS A 62 13.58 1.00 0.35
CA LYS A 62 14.74 1.30 -0.49
C LYS A 62 14.33 1.85 -1.87
N ASN A 63 15.03 2.87 -2.38
CA ASN A 63 14.77 3.45 -3.70
C ASN A 63 14.95 2.48 -4.88
N THR A 64 15.60 1.34 -4.65
CA THR A 64 15.76 0.27 -5.65
C THR A 64 14.59 -0.70 -5.67
N ALA A 65 13.67 -0.63 -4.70
CA ALA A 65 12.45 -1.42 -4.68
C ALA A 65 11.46 -0.87 -5.71
N THR A 66 10.56 -1.75 -6.15
CA THR A 66 9.46 -1.39 -7.04
C THR A 66 8.15 -1.24 -6.27
N GLY A 67 7.20 -0.54 -6.86
CA GLY A 67 5.84 -0.47 -6.33
C GLY A 67 4.83 -0.41 -7.47
N MET A 68 3.74 -1.14 -7.31
CA MET A 68 2.67 -1.16 -8.30
C MET A 68 1.29 -1.21 -7.66
N THR A 69 0.31 -0.70 -8.40
CA THR A 69 -1.09 -0.67 -7.99
C THR A 69 -1.92 -1.54 -8.91
N ILE A 70 -2.74 -2.40 -8.33
CA ILE A 70 -3.60 -3.32 -9.09
C ILE A 70 -5.07 -3.01 -8.81
N ASN A 71 -5.87 -3.05 -9.86
CA ASN A 71 -7.32 -2.88 -9.77
C ASN A 71 -8.04 -4.10 -10.37
N ARG A 72 -8.67 -4.87 -9.49
CA ARG A 72 -9.59 -5.97 -9.79
C ARG A 72 -10.89 -5.82 -8.99
N ILE A 73 -11.36 -4.57 -8.82
CA ILE A 73 -12.55 -4.22 -8.02
C ILE A 73 -12.43 -4.85 -6.61
N CYS A 74 -13.44 -5.60 -6.15
CA CYS A 74 -13.44 -6.24 -4.83
C CYS A 74 -12.29 -7.25 -4.66
N GLY A 75 -11.76 -7.78 -5.76
CA GLY A 75 -10.65 -8.73 -5.77
C GLY A 75 -9.26 -8.10 -5.74
N SER A 76 -9.13 -6.77 -5.69
CA SER A 76 -7.82 -6.10 -5.80
C SER A 76 -6.85 -6.49 -4.68
N GLY A 77 -7.34 -6.67 -3.45
CA GLY A 77 -6.51 -7.05 -2.31
C GLY A 77 -6.00 -8.50 -2.37
N ILE A 78 -6.83 -9.44 -2.83
CA ILE A 78 -6.33 -10.83 -3.03
C ILE A 78 -5.44 -10.90 -4.27
N GLN A 79 -5.75 -10.12 -5.31
CA GLN A 79 -4.93 -10.06 -6.50
C GLN A 79 -3.52 -9.52 -6.20
N SER A 80 -3.35 -8.56 -5.29
CA SER A 80 -2.03 -8.09 -4.91
C SER A 80 -1.19 -9.18 -4.24
N ALA A 81 -1.81 -10.02 -3.40
CA ALA A 81 -1.13 -11.17 -2.81
C ALA A 81 -0.76 -12.23 -3.86
N VAL A 82 -1.65 -12.51 -4.81
CA VAL A 82 -1.38 -13.45 -5.92
C VAL A 82 -0.27 -12.92 -6.84
N SER A 83 -0.21 -11.61 -7.08
CA SER A 83 0.83 -10.99 -7.89
C SER A 83 2.18 -10.91 -7.18
N ALA A 84 2.21 -10.99 -5.85
CA ALA A 84 3.44 -11.00 -5.05
C ALA A 84 4.04 -12.41 -4.83
N ALA A 85 3.29 -13.46 -5.19
CA ALA A 85 3.69 -14.87 -5.02
C ALA A 85 4.55 -15.36 -6.19
#